data_AF-A0A954XTZ7-F1
#
_entry.id   AF-A0A954XTZ7-F1
#
_cell.length_a   1.000
_cell.length_b   1.000
_cell.length_c   1.000
_cell.angle_alpha   90.00
_cell.angle_beta   90.00
_cell.angle_gamma   90.00
#
_symmetry.space_group_name_H-M   'P 1'
#
loop_
_entity.id
_entity.type
_entity.pdbx_description
1 polymer ?
#
loop_
_entity_poly.entity_id
_entity_poly.type
_entity_poly.pdbx_seq_one_letter_code
_entity_poly.pdbx_strand_id
1 'polypeptide(L)' 'MPIYEYGCKKCGNKFEKMRRLAQRDEQIACPKCNSKTPKRIEIQRVAIL' A
#
# COMPACT_ATOMS: atom_id res chain seq x y z
N MET A 1 7.25 -12.26 1.52
CA MET A 1 7.10 -10.81 1.23
C MET A 1 5.62 -10.47 1.19
N PRO A 2 5.11 -9.62 2.10
CA PRO A 2 3.69 -9.28 2.13
C PRO A 2 3.24 -8.38 0.98
N ILE A 3 2.03 -8.66 0.50
CA ILE A 3 1.28 -7.79 -0.41
C ILE A 3 0.31 -6.95 0.42
N TYR A 4 0.36 -5.64 0.23
CA TYR A 4 -0.52 -4.69 0.88
C TYR A 4 -1.46 -4.07 -0.15
N GLU A 5 -2.74 -3.97 0.20
CA GLU A 5 -3.71 -3.20 -0.59
C GLU A 5 -3.78 -1.76 -0.06
N TYR A 6 -3.75 -0.80 -0.97
CA TYR A 6 -3.84 0.62 -0.69
C TYR A 6 -5.04 1.25 -1.41
N GLY A 7 -5.75 2.13 -0.70
CA GLY A 7 -6.80 2.98 -1.24
C GLY A 7 -6.37 4.44 -1.22
N CYS A 8 -6.38 5.10 -2.37
CA CYS A 8 -6.15 6.53 -2.43
C CYS A 8 -7.40 7.30 -1.97
N LYS A 9 -7.26 8.12 -0.91
CA LYS A 9 -8.35 9.00 -0.44
C LYS A 9 -8.71 10.13 -1.40
N LYS A 10 -7.82 10.51 -2.32
CA LYS A 10 -8.01 11.64 -3.25
C LYS A 10 -8.77 11.24 -4.51
N CYS A 11 -8.38 10.14 -5.15
CA CYS A 11 -8.95 9.71 -6.43
C CYS A 11 -9.71 8.37 -6.35
N GLY A 12 -9.81 7.77 -5.16
CA GLY A 12 -10.49 6.49 -4.95
C GLY A 12 -9.76 5.26 -5.52
N ASN A 13 -8.58 5.44 -6.13
CA ASN A 13 -7.87 4.33 -6.78
C ASN A 13 -7.39 3.30 -5.75
N LYS A 14 -7.75 2.04 -5.98
CA LYS A 14 -7.21 0.88 -5.24
C LYS A 14 -6.03 0.29 -6.00
N PHE A 15 -4.97 -0.08 -5.29
CA PHE A 15 -3.79 -0.68 -5.89
C PHE A 15 -3.03 -1.52 -4.86
N GLU A 16 -2.31 -2.52 -5.35
CA GLU A 16 -1.55 -3.44 -4.50
C GLU A 16 -0.05 -3.15 -4.61
N LYS A 17 0.70 -3.36 -3.53
CA LYS A 17 2.16 -3.31 -3.57
C LYS A 17 2.79 -4.34 -2.67
N MET A 18 3.77 -5.07 -3.23
CA MET A 18 4.69 -5.89 -2.46
C MET A 18 5.63 -4.98 -1.67
N ARG A 19 5.68 -5.17 -0.35
CA ARG A 19 6.63 -4.48 0.52
C ARG A 19 7.28 -5.47 1.44
N ARG A 20 8.51 -5.15 1.87
CA ARG A 20 9.14 -5.87 2.98
C ARG A 20 8.49 -5.42 4.29
N LEU A 21 8.55 -6.26 5.32
CA LEU A 21 7.99 -5.94 6.64
C LEU A 21 8.61 -4.64 7.22
N ALA A 22 9.92 -4.43 7.01
CA ALA A 22 10.63 -3.22 7.42
C ALA A 22 10.17 -1.93 6.71
N GLN A 23 9.54 -2.06 5.54
CA GLN A 23 9.04 -0.93 4.75
C GLN A 23 7.54 -0.70 4.95
N ARG A 24 6.97 -1.31 5.99
CA ARG A 24 5.54 -1.22 6.29
C ARG A 24 5.10 0.23 6.49
N ASP A 25 5.91 1.06 7.13
CA ASP A 25 5.53 2.43 7.50
C ASP A 25 6.06 3.48 6.51
N GLU A 26 6.70 3.05 5.42
CA GLU A 26 7.12 3.97 4.36
C GLU A 26 5.90 4.60 3.66
N GLN A 27 5.96 5.92 3.47
CA GLN A 27 4.99 6.64 2.65
C GLN A 27 5.03 6.12 1.21
N ILE A 28 3.85 6.06 0.60
CA ILE A 28 3.67 5.61 -0.77
C ILE A 28 2.83 6.63 -1.51
N ALA A 29 3.23 6.97 -2.74
CA ALA A 29 2.42 7.82 -3.60
C ALA A 29 1.38 6.97 -4.35
N CYS A 30 0.19 7.52 -4.55
CA CYS A 30 -0.79 6.92 -5.43
C CYS A 30 -0.27 6.95 -6.88
N PRO A 31 -0.23 5.81 -7.59
CA PRO A 31 0.28 5.76 -8.97
C PRO A 31 -0.60 6.53 -9.97
N LYS A 32 -1.87 6.80 -9.63
CA LYS A 32 -2.83 7.48 -10.53
C LYS A 32 -2.82 9.00 -10.41
N CYS A 33 -2.71 9.54 -9.19
CA CYS A 33 -2.84 10.98 -8.93
C CYS A 33 -1.66 11.59 -8.17
N ASN A 34 -0.63 10.79 -7.89
CA ASN A 34 0.58 11.14 -7.15
C ASN A 34 0.34 11.70 -5.74
N SER A 35 -0.84 11.47 -5.16
CA SER A 35 -1.12 11.86 -3.77
C SER A 35 -0.24 11.05 -2.80
N LYS A 36 0.40 11.73 -1.83
CA LYS A 36 1.26 11.12 -0.80
C LYS A 36 0.50 10.54 0.40
N THR A 37 -0.83 10.52 0.35
CA THR A 37 -1.71 10.09 1.47
C THR A 37 -2.63 8.89 1.16
N PRO A 38 -2.19 7.83 0.47
CA PRO A 38 -2.99 6.62 0.35
C PRO A 38 -3.07 5.90 1.71
N LYS A 39 -4.27 5.40 2.04
CA LYS A 39 -4.51 4.62 3.26
C LYS A 39 -4.34 3.13 2.93
N ARG A 40 -3.64 2.39 3.76
CA ARG A 40 -3.65 0.92 3.68
C ARG A 40 -5.06 0.42 4.01
N ILE A 41 -5.60 -0.46 3.17
CA ILE A 41 -6.90 -1.08 3.37
C ILE A 41 -6.70 -2.42 4.08
N GLU A 42 -5.91 -3.32 3.51
CA GLU A 42 -5.76 -4.69 4.02
C GLU A 42 -4.34 -5.26 3.79
N ILE A 43 -3.96 -6.25 4.58
CA ILE A 43 -2.74 -7.04 4.43
C ILE A 43 -3.14 -8.41 3.93
N GLN A 44 -2.92 -8.73 2.66
CA GLN A 44 -3.49 -9.95 2.11
C GLN A 44 -2.78 -11.22 2.58
N ARG A 45 -1.44 -11.23 2.72
CA ARG A 45 -0.68 -12.39 3.25
C ARG A 45 0.67 -11.96 3.84
N VAL A 46 1.00 -12.41 5.06
CA VAL A 46 2.37 -12.34 5.60
C VAL A 46 2.95 -13.76 5.56
N ALA A 47 3.85 -14.03 4.62
CA ALA A 47 4.72 -15.20 4.74
C ALA A 47 5.75 -14.87 5.82
N ILE A 48 5.55 -15.42 7.02
CA ILE A 48 6.56 -15.50 8.07
C ILE A 48 7.51 -16.61 7.61
N LEU A 49 8.74 -16.25 7.26
CA LEU A 49 9.86 -17.19 7.13
C LEU A 49 10.64 -17.16 8.43
#